data_AF-A0A8T6SES2-F1
#
_entry.id   AF-A0A8T6SES2-F1
#
_cell.length_a   1.000
_cell.length_b   1.000
_cell.length_c   1.000
_cell.angle_alpha   90.00
_cell.angle_beta   90.00
_cell.angle_gamma   90.00
#
_symmetry.space_group_name_H-M   'P 1'
#
loop_
_entity.id
_entity.type
_entity.pdbx_description
1 polymer ?
#
loop_
_entity_poly.entity_id
_entity_poly.type
_entity_poly.pdbx_seq_one_letter_code
_entity_poly.pdbx_strand_id
1 'polypeptide(L)' 'MSIATVGCNFRCRFCDNWMISQNKEGKGKDFPPEKVVRATKENDCQGISYTYTEPTIFFEYA' A
#
# COMPACT_ATOMS: atom_id res chain seq x y z
N MET A 1 0.00 -11.51 0.65
CA MET A 1 0.52 -10.43 -0.22
C MET A 1 0.37 -9.12 0.53
N SER A 2 1.47 -8.40 0.74
CA SER A 2 1.44 -7.09 1.41
C SER A 2 1.63 -5.99 0.38
N ILE A 3 0.76 -4.98 0.38
CA ILE A 3 0.82 -3.85 -0.53
C ILE A 3 0.73 -2.53 0.24
N ALA A 4 1.33 -1.49 -0.32
CA ALA A 4 1.34 -0.15 0.24
C ALA A 4 1.37 0.87 -0.91
N THR A 5 0.81 2.04 -0.66
CA THR A 5 0.90 3.20 -1.54
C THR A 5 1.87 4.22 -0.95
N VAL A 6 2.20 5.25 -1.73
CA VAL A 6 3.00 6.36 -1.23
C VAL A 6 2.07 7.39 -0.62
N GLY A 7 2.44 7.91 0.55
CA GLY A 7 1.64 8.88 1.29
C GLY A 7 0.82 8.27 2.42
N CYS A 8 0.42 9.11 3.37
CA CYS A 8 -0.44 8.76 4.49
C CYS A 8 -1.08 10.06 5.02
N ASN A 9 -2.37 10.01 5.34
CA ASN A 9 -3.07 11.14 5.96
C ASN A 9 -2.68 11.36 7.43
N PHE A 10 -2.05 10.38 8.07
CA PHE A 10 -1.54 10.50 9.43
C PHE A 10 -0.08 10.97 9.47
N ARG A 11 0.25 11.71 10.54
CA ARG A 11 1.60 12.24 10.81
C ARG A 11 2.08 11.76 12.17
N CYS A 12 2.22 10.45 12.31
CA CYS A 12 2.58 9.83 13.58
C CYS A 12 3.99 10.27 14.00
N ARG A 13 4.17 10.63 15.28
CA ARG A 13 5.46 11.12 15.83
C ARG A 13 6.60 10.10 15.76
N PHE A 14 6.26 8.81 15.77
CA PHE A 14 7.21 7.69 15.80
C PHE A 14 6.93 6.72 14.64
N CYS A 15 6.66 7.24 13.45
CA CYS A 15 6.42 6.38 12.29
C CYS A 15 7.73 5.78 11.76
N ASP A 16 7.93 4.47 11.91
CA ASP A 16 9.10 3.79 11.32
C ASP A 16 9.09 3.86 9.78
N ASN A 17 7.89 3.90 9.19
CA ASN A 17 7.66 3.99 7.75
C ASN A 17 7.52 5.44 7.26
N TRP A 18 8.06 6.44 7.98
CA TRP A 18 7.90 7.86 7.64
C TRP A 18 8.42 8.20 6.24
N MET A 19 9.46 7.52 5.77
CA MET A 19 10.06 7.75 4.44
C MET A 19 9.13 7.38 3.28
N ILE A 20 8.18 6.47 3.47
CA ILE A 20 7.17 6.12 2.45
C ILE A 20 5.84 6.82 2.70
N SER A 21 5.47 7.02 3.97
CA SER A 21 4.19 7.63 4.34
C SER A 21 4.17 9.16 4.23
N GLN A 22 5.31 9.84 4.38
CA GLN A 22 5.39 11.32 4.31
C GLN A 22 6.00 11.82 2.99
N ASN A 23 6.35 10.89 2.10
CA ASN A 23 6.92 11.25 0.82
C ASN A 23 5.82 11.72 -0.14
N LYS A 24 6.08 12.85 -0.80
CA LYS A 24 5.20 13.41 -1.84
C LYS A 24 5.59 12.95 -3.25
N GLU A 25 6.78 12.36 -3.37
CA GLU A 25 7.38 11.91 -4.61
C GLU A 25 7.67 10.41 -4.50
N GLY A 26 6.84 9.61 -5.15
CA GLY A 26 6.96 8.16 -5.08
C GLY A 26 6.91 7.54 -6.46
N LYS A 27 7.88 6.67 -6.76
CA LYS A 27 7.80 5.79 -7.93
C LYS A 27 7.04 4.53 -7.55
N GLY A 28 5.73 4.57 -7.72
CA GLY A 28 4.89 3.37 -7.70
C GLY A 28 5.03 2.58 -9.00
N LYS A 29 4.48 1.37 -9.01
CA LYS A 29 4.21 0.61 -10.24
C LYS A 29 2.71 0.58 -10.45
N ASP A 30 2.29 0.63 -11.71
CA ASP A 30 0.89 0.40 -12.05
C ASP A 30 0.49 -1.04 -11.68
N PHE A 31 -0.43 -1.13 -10.72
CA PHE A 31 -0.76 -2.38 -10.04
C PHE A 31 -2.24 -2.45 -9.65
N PRO A 32 -3.16 -2.40 -10.62
CA PRO A 32 -4.60 -2.29 -10.37
C PRO A 32 -5.15 -3.48 -9.57
N PRO A 33 -6.33 -3.35 -8.93
CA PRO A 33 -6.89 -4.37 -8.05
C PRO A 33 -6.92 -5.79 -8.63
N GLU A 34 -7.26 -5.95 -9.91
CA GLU A 34 -7.31 -7.25 -10.59
C GLU A 34 -5.93 -7.91 -10.63
N LYS A 35 -4.87 -7.11 -10.79
CA LYS A 35 -3.48 -7.57 -10.79
C LYS A 35 -3.01 -7.93 -9.39
N VAL A 36 -3.46 -7.22 -8.35
CA VAL A 36 -3.21 -7.58 -6.93
C VAL A 36 -3.81 -8.94 -6.62
N VAL A 37 -5.09 -9.15 -6.97
CA VAL A 37 -5.79 -10.42 -6.74
C VAL A 37 -5.11 -11.56 -7.48
N ARG A 38 -4.77 -11.35 -8.75
CA ARG A 38 -4.04 -12.34 -9.56
C ARG A 38 -2.68 -12.69 -8.94
N ALA A 39 -1.87 -11.68 -8.62
CA ALA A 39 -0.55 -11.89 -8.03
C ALA A 39 -0.63 -12.59 -6.67
N THR A 40 -1.65 -12.29 -5.86
CA THR A 40 -1.88 -12.95 -4.56
C THR A 40 -2.11 -14.45 -4.75
N LYS A 41 -2.93 -14.84 -5.73
CA LYS A 41 -3.17 -16.25 -6.07
C LYS A 41 -1.93 -16.93 -6.65
N GLU A 42 -1.23 -16.26 -7.57
CA GLU A 42 -0.01 -16.78 -8.22
C GLU A 42 1.13 -17.03 -7.23
N ASN A 43 1.18 -16.27 -6.13
CA ASN A 43 2.20 -16.40 -5.09
C ASN A 43 1.72 -17.22 -3.87
N ASP A 44 0.61 -17.96 -4.00
CA ASP A 44 0.00 -18.79 -2.94
C ASP A 44 -0.16 -18.06 -1.59
N CYS A 45 -0.50 -16.77 -1.67
CA CYS A 45 -0.73 -15.95 -0.49
C CYS A 45 -2.13 -16.20 0.06
N GLN A 46 -2.25 -16.34 1.38
CA GLN A 46 -3.54 -16.52 2.06
C GLN A 46 -4.50 -15.33 1.93
N GLY A 47 -3.98 -14.14 1.60
CA GLY A 47 -4.78 -12.93 1.47
C GLY A 47 -3.95 -11.69 1.13
N ILE A 48 -4.63 -10.55 1.14
CA ILE A 48 -4.07 -9.23 0.85
C ILE A 48 -4.05 -8.41 2.14
N SER A 49 -2.92 -7.78 2.44
CA SER A 49 -2.77 -6.85 3.54
C SER A 49 -2.36 -5.49 2.99
N TYR A 50 -3.17 -4.47 3.29
CA TYR A 50 -2.76 -3.07 3.14
C TYR A 50 -1.92 -2.71 4.35
N THR A 51 -0.69 -2.25 4.12
CA THR A 51 0.28 -2.03 5.19
C THR A 51 1.10 -0.76 4.95
N TYR A 52 1.81 -0.34 5.99
CA TYR A 52 2.74 0.80 6.04
C TYR A 52 2.13 2.20 5.88
N THR A 53 0.98 2.32 5.24
CA THR A 53 0.21 3.56 5.09
C THR A 53 -1.24 3.35 5.53
N GLU A 54 -1.95 4.45 5.73
CA GLU A 54 -3.37 4.39 6.08
C GLU A 54 -4.17 3.93 4.83
N PRO A 55 -4.96 2.84 4.89
CA PRO A 55 -5.55 2.22 3.70
C PRO A 55 -6.50 3.12 2.91
N THR A 56 -7.21 4.05 3.58
CA THR A 56 -8.22 4.89 2.92
C THR A 56 -7.64 6.01 2.07
N ILE A 57 -6.33 6.26 2.12
CA ILE A 57 -5.70 7.27 1.25
C ILE A 57 -5.78 6.94 -0.24
N PHE A 58 -6.09 5.68 -0.57
CA PHE A 58 -6.32 5.18 -1.93
C PHE A 58 -7.63 4.39 -1.94
N PHE A 59 -8.74 5.10 -1.75
CA PHE A 59 -10.08 4.52 -1.73
C PHE A 59 -10.40 3.77 -3.04
N GLU A 60 -9.75 4.09 -4.17
CA GLU A 60 -9.94 3.32 -5.42
C GLU A 60 -9.53 1.83 -5.31
N TYR A 61 -8.82 1.45 -4.24
CA TYR A 61 -8.47 0.05 -3.92
C TYR A 61 -9.35 -0.59 -2.84
N ALA A 62 -10.26 0.14 -2.20
CA ALA A 62 -11.07 -0.31 -1.06
C ALA A 62 -12.51 -0.65 -1.47
#